data_AF-A0A522REQ4-F1
#
_entry.id   AF-A0A522REQ4-F1
#
_cell.length_a   1.000
_cell.length_b   1.000
_cell.length_c   1.000
_cell.angle_alpha   90.00
_cell.angle_beta   90.00
_cell.angle_gamma   90.00
#
_symmetry.space_group_name_H-M   'P 1'
#
loop_
_entity.id
_entity.type
_entity.pdbx_description
1 polymer ?
#
loop_
_entity_poly.entity_id
_entity_poly.type
_entity_poly.pdbx_seq_one_letter_code
_entity_poly.pdbx_strand_id
1 'polypeptide(L)'
;MEMKYFTEPNGKFVIKVPTEWQYKNIAIGHDEVSPFSFELYENSVGAFQISCYSEQEKPINKNVPVQKFDTNKLDFIKKRMDRDGFNMHLWYAVVEDHMFMAKYIYDTSKQGDTEVKTELEKAELALATLELISPHKRNLALEFDKYEKFMASLAASFDLKNRAIENKSVIELMIIIANQIDAYLRMAIVMKKQLQEKTNRIDIALLFQGEKDTPIMERKIYKQAKDLEIIYQDTFDKLYKLYTERNKVVHRYIISEFKTVYLYEIVYEYEAVCETVRQSLKVVEDLQFTEGIGIHGNGRYPDEEPTEQNIDMLYSQVNDKHLIRDLFRDIKR
;
A
#
# COMPACT_ATOMS: atom_id res chain seq x y z
N MET A 1 -8.05 -15.77 -11.07
CA MET A 1 -6.74 -15.58 -10.44
C MET A 1 -6.60 -14.12 -10.10
N GLU A 2 -6.47 -13.84 -8.82
CA GLU A 2 -6.50 -12.50 -8.31
C GLU A 2 -5.10 -11.91 -8.26
N MET A 3 -5.00 -10.61 -8.52
CA MET A 3 -3.73 -9.94 -8.68
C MET A 3 -3.76 -8.60 -7.95
N LYS A 4 -2.63 -8.22 -7.36
CA LYS A 4 -2.36 -6.90 -6.80
C LYS A 4 -1.35 -6.14 -7.65
N TYR A 5 -1.37 -4.82 -7.57
CA TYR A 5 -0.34 -4.00 -8.22
C TYR A 5 0.95 -4.00 -7.42
N PHE A 6 2.07 -4.04 -8.13
CA PHE A 6 3.38 -3.63 -7.65
C PHE A 6 3.86 -2.47 -8.52
N THR A 7 4.18 -1.36 -7.88
CA THR A 7 4.80 -0.19 -8.51
C THR A 7 6.26 -0.16 -8.07
N GLU A 8 7.17 -0.10 -9.03
CA GLU A 8 8.60 0.10 -8.74
C GLU A 8 8.79 1.38 -7.90
N PRO A 9 9.71 1.43 -6.92
CA PRO A 9 9.79 2.55 -5.96
C PRO A 9 9.98 3.94 -6.56
N ASN A 10 10.51 4.05 -7.79
CA ASN A 10 10.66 5.31 -8.52
C ASN A 10 9.57 5.50 -9.60
N GLY A 11 8.55 4.65 -9.61
CA GLY A 11 7.43 4.67 -10.55
C GLY A 11 7.83 4.30 -11.97
N LYS A 12 9.00 3.68 -12.19
CA LYS A 12 9.49 3.39 -13.54
C LYS A 12 8.60 2.38 -14.26
N PHE A 13 8.11 1.37 -13.56
CA PHE A 13 7.23 0.36 -14.11
C PHE A 13 6.16 -0.05 -13.11
N VAL A 14 5.09 -0.62 -13.63
CA VAL A 14 4.05 -1.29 -12.85
C VAL A 14 3.86 -2.71 -13.37
N ILE A 15 3.52 -3.62 -12.48
CA ILE A 15 3.18 -5.01 -12.81
C ILE A 15 2.10 -5.49 -11.86
N LYS A 16 1.18 -6.31 -12.33
CA LYS A 16 0.26 -7.04 -11.47
C LYS A 16 0.89 -8.38 -11.09
N VAL A 17 0.96 -8.68 -9.81
CA VAL A 17 1.46 -9.95 -9.26
C VAL A 17 0.33 -10.67 -8.51
N PRO A 18 0.34 -12.01 -8.42
CA PRO A 18 -0.63 -12.77 -7.65
C PRO A 18 -0.79 -12.24 -6.22
N THR A 19 -2.01 -12.25 -5.69
CA THR A 19 -2.29 -11.79 -4.33
C THR A 19 -1.59 -12.66 -3.29
N GLU A 20 -1.32 -13.94 -3.55
CA GLU A 20 -0.56 -14.80 -2.63
C GLU A 20 0.96 -14.62 -2.68
N TRP A 21 1.50 -13.73 -3.54
CA TRP A 21 2.93 -13.44 -3.60
C TRP A 21 3.31 -12.30 -2.64
N GLN A 22 4.24 -12.58 -1.73
CA GLN A 22 4.91 -11.62 -0.85
C GLN A 22 6.04 -10.91 -1.59
N TYR A 23 6.13 -9.58 -1.45
CA TYR A 23 7.32 -8.84 -1.88
C TYR A 23 8.49 -9.05 -0.90
N LYS A 24 9.51 -9.81 -1.30
CA LYS A 24 10.55 -10.32 -0.41
C LYS A 24 11.60 -9.30 0.00
N ASN A 25 11.92 -8.30 -0.83
CA ASN A 25 13.03 -7.38 -0.53
C ASN A 25 12.80 -6.69 0.83
N ILE A 26 11.63 -6.07 1.02
CA ILE A 26 11.27 -5.43 2.30
C ILE A 26 11.10 -6.49 3.41
N ALA A 27 10.44 -7.61 3.11
CA ALA A 27 10.13 -8.64 4.10
C ALA A 27 11.37 -9.23 4.80
N ILE A 28 12.54 -9.17 4.15
CA ILE A 28 13.82 -9.64 4.71
C ILE A 28 14.81 -8.51 4.99
N GLY A 29 14.36 -7.25 4.93
CA GLY A 29 15.16 -6.07 5.29
C GLY A 29 16.21 -5.64 4.26
N HIS A 30 16.02 -5.98 2.98
CA HIS A 30 16.85 -5.48 1.89
C HIS A 30 16.34 -4.16 1.32
N ASP A 31 17.24 -3.44 0.65
CA ASP A 31 16.92 -2.24 -0.11
C ASP A 31 15.90 -2.53 -1.22
N GLU A 32 15.02 -1.57 -1.48
CA GLU A 32 14.04 -1.64 -2.57
C GLU A 32 14.71 -1.32 -3.93
N VAL A 33 15.70 -2.11 -4.31
CA VAL A 33 16.41 -2.02 -5.59
C VAL A 33 16.30 -3.32 -6.38
N SER A 34 16.54 -3.25 -7.69
CA SER A 34 16.53 -4.44 -8.55
C SER A 34 17.58 -5.47 -8.09
N PRO A 35 17.24 -6.78 -8.08
CA PRO A 35 15.97 -7.37 -8.49
C PRO A 35 14.86 -7.25 -7.43
N PHE A 36 13.63 -6.98 -7.89
CA PHE A 36 12.42 -7.05 -7.08
C PHE A 36 11.92 -8.49 -7.03
N SER A 37 11.90 -9.09 -5.83
CA SER A 37 11.68 -10.52 -5.65
C SER A 37 10.33 -10.83 -5.01
N PHE A 38 9.65 -11.86 -5.51
CA PHE A 38 8.33 -12.30 -5.09
C PHE A 38 8.30 -13.81 -4.90
N GLU A 39 7.70 -14.25 -3.80
CA GLU A 39 7.51 -15.66 -3.44
C GLU A 39 6.16 -15.84 -2.76
N LEU A 40 5.67 -17.07 -2.65
CA LEU A 40 4.49 -17.35 -1.81
C LEU A 40 4.74 -16.92 -0.36
N TYR A 41 3.72 -16.36 0.31
CA TYR A 41 3.80 -16.03 1.75
C TYR A 41 4.24 -17.22 2.61
N GLU A 42 3.73 -18.42 2.28
CA GLU A 42 4.07 -19.66 2.94
C GLU A 42 4.35 -20.76 1.90
N ASN A 43 5.18 -21.75 2.27
CA ASN A 43 5.50 -22.91 1.45
C ASN A 43 6.04 -22.55 0.06
N SER A 44 7.01 -21.64 0.00
CA SER A 44 7.65 -21.21 -1.24
C SER A 44 8.17 -22.39 -2.08
N VAL A 45 7.77 -22.43 -3.35
CA VAL A 45 8.22 -23.44 -4.32
C VAL A 45 9.23 -22.90 -5.32
N GLY A 46 9.44 -21.58 -5.31
CA GLY A 46 10.34 -20.86 -6.19
C GLY A 46 10.19 -19.35 -6.01
N ALA A 47 11.06 -18.60 -6.66
CA ALA A 47 11.08 -17.14 -6.57
C ALA A 47 10.97 -16.51 -7.97
N PHE A 48 9.99 -15.63 -8.12
CA PHE A 48 9.91 -14.72 -9.26
C PHE A 48 10.73 -13.46 -8.95
N GLN A 49 11.60 -13.06 -9.86
CA GLN A 49 12.41 -11.85 -9.72
C GLN A 49 12.30 -11.03 -11.00
N ILE A 50 12.12 -9.72 -10.87
CA ILE A 50 12.10 -8.79 -12.00
C ILE A 50 13.11 -7.66 -11.78
N SER A 51 13.77 -7.25 -12.85
CA SER A 51 14.68 -6.11 -12.88
C SER A 51 14.39 -5.23 -14.08
N CYS A 52 14.66 -3.94 -13.93
CA CYS A 52 14.57 -2.95 -15.00
C CYS A 52 15.88 -2.16 -15.01
N TYR A 53 16.65 -2.27 -16.09
CA TYR A 53 17.93 -1.58 -16.23
C TYR A 53 17.84 -0.58 -17.38
N SER A 54 18.30 0.65 -17.15
CA SER A 54 18.55 1.60 -18.23
C SER A 54 19.77 1.21 -19.06
N GLU A 55 19.90 1.79 -20.26
CA GLU A 55 21.08 1.60 -21.12
C GLU A 55 22.41 1.99 -20.44
N GLN A 56 22.35 2.94 -19.49
CA GLN A 56 23.52 3.38 -18.70
C GLN A 56 23.97 2.31 -17.68
N GLU A 57 23.03 1.52 -17.16
CA GLU A 57 23.30 0.49 -16.16
C GLU A 57 23.74 -0.82 -16.81
N LYS A 58 23.12 -1.20 -17.94
CA LYS A 58 23.47 -2.38 -18.71
C LYS A 58 23.33 -2.13 -20.22
N PRO A 59 24.32 -2.53 -21.04
CA PRO A 59 24.22 -2.42 -22.49
C PRO A 59 22.98 -3.16 -23.02
N ILE A 60 22.16 -2.44 -23.80
CA ILE A 60 20.97 -3.01 -24.43
C ILE A 60 21.36 -3.73 -25.72
N ASN A 61 20.89 -4.96 -25.88
CA ASN A 61 21.13 -5.74 -27.09
C ASN A 61 20.31 -5.18 -28.26
N LYS A 62 20.99 -4.54 -29.23
CA LYS A 62 20.38 -3.92 -30.41
C LYS A 62 19.65 -4.90 -31.34
N ASN A 63 19.83 -6.20 -31.17
CA ASN A 63 19.14 -7.23 -31.96
C ASN A 63 17.74 -7.58 -31.40
N VAL A 64 17.37 -7.06 -30.23
CA VAL A 64 16.05 -7.26 -29.64
C VAL A 64 15.13 -6.13 -30.09
N PRO A 65 13.92 -6.44 -30.62
CA PRO A 65 12.96 -5.41 -30.99
C PRO A 65 12.63 -4.48 -29.82
N VAL A 66 12.68 -3.17 -30.07
CA VAL A 66 12.37 -2.15 -29.07
C VAL A 66 10.86 -1.90 -29.05
N GLN A 67 10.26 -2.09 -27.88
CA GLN A 67 8.84 -1.85 -27.63
C GLN A 67 8.63 -0.45 -27.02
N LYS A 68 7.37 -0.01 -26.94
CA LYS A 68 7.01 1.36 -26.53
C LYS A 68 6.62 1.47 -25.06
N PHE A 69 6.82 2.66 -24.50
CA PHE A 69 6.25 3.01 -23.19
C PHE A 69 4.74 2.77 -23.18
N ASP A 70 4.21 2.62 -21.97
CA ASP A 70 2.77 2.54 -21.70
C ASP A 70 2.06 1.43 -22.49
N THR A 71 2.81 0.40 -22.90
CA THR A 71 2.31 -0.74 -23.67
C THR A 71 2.28 -1.96 -22.75
N ASN A 72 1.09 -2.54 -22.58
CA ASN A 72 0.93 -3.83 -21.91
C ASN A 72 1.21 -4.98 -22.88
N LYS A 73 1.25 -6.21 -22.35
CA LYS A 73 1.50 -7.43 -23.15
C LYS A 73 2.78 -7.36 -23.96
N LEU A 74 3.87 -7.01 -23.29
CA LEU A 74 5.19 -6.94 -23.91
C LEU A 74 5.58 -8.31 -24.51
N ASP A 75 6.27 -8.27 -25.65
CA ASP A 75 6.83 -9.44 -26.30
C ASP A 75 8.15 -9.83 -25.61
N PHE A 76 8.12 -10.89 -24.80
CA PHE A 76 9.30 -11.40 -24.11
C PHE A 76 10.00 -12.50 -24.89
N ILE A 77 11.33 -12.41 -24.96
CA ILE A 77 12.16 -13.54 -25.37
C ILE A 77 12.34 -14.46 -24.16
N LYS A 78 11.95 -15.73 -24.31
CA LYS A 78 12.02 -16.75 -23.27
C LYS A 78 13.27 -17.61 -23.44
N LYS A 79 13.96 -17.91 -22.35
CA LYS A 79 15.06 -18.87 -22.27
C LYS A 79 14.92 -19.74 -21.03
N ARG A 80 15.41 -20.97 -21.11
CA ARG A 80 15.54 -21.86 -19.96
C ARG A 80 17.02 -22.13 -19.69
N MET A 81 17.39 -22.09 -18.42
CA MET A 81 18.74 -22.36 -17.95
C MET A 81 18.66 -23.31 -16.77
N ASP A 82 19.12 -24.54 -16.97
CA ASP A 82 19.16 -25.57 -15.94
C ASP A 82 20.61 -25.68 -15.46
N ARG A 83 20.83 -25.57 -14.14
CA ARG A 83 22.15 -25.69 -13.49
C ARG A 83 22.03 -26.64 -12.30
N ASP A 84 23.17 -27.13 -11.81
CA ASP A 84 23.21 -27.96 -10.61
C ASP A 84 22.53 -27.24 -9.43
N GLY A 85 21.43 -27.83 -8.94
CA GLY A 85 20.64 -27.35 -7.81
C GLY A 85 19.42 -26.50 -8.16
N PHE A 86 19.45 -25.72 -9.26
CA PHE A 86 18.34 -24.82 -9.61
C PHE A 86 18.04 -24.77 -11.11
N ASN A 87 16.74 -24.79 -11.42
CA ASN A 87 16.20 -24.48 -12.74
C ASN A 87 15.76 -23.02 -12.79
N MET A 88 16.00 -22.37 -13.93
CA MET A 88 15.62 -20.97 -14.13
C MET A 88 14.93 -20.78 -15.48
N HIS A 89 13.76 -20.16 -15.44
CA HIS A 89 13.10 -19.60 -16.61
C HIS A 89 13.42 -18.11 -16.66
N LEU A 90 13.89 -17.63 -17.81
CA LEU A 90 14.33 -16.25 -18.02
C LEU A 90 13.47 -15.63 -19.12
N TRP A 91 12.94 -14.44 -18.85
CA TRP A 91 12.22 -13.60 -19.79
C TRP A 91 12.94 -12.26 -19.87
N TYR A 92 13.16 -11.76 -21.09
CA TYR A 92 13.70 -10.41 -21.27
C TYR A 92 13.05 -9.70 -22.45
N ALA A 93 12.89 -8.39 -22.31
CA ALA A 93 12.31 -7.50 -23.29
C ALA A 93 13.00 -6.14 -23.24
N VAL A 94 13.06 -5.44 -24.37
CA VAL A 94 13.57 -4.06 -24.46
C VAL A 94 12.39 -3.14 -24.72
N VAL A 95 12.25 -2.13 -23.87
CA VAL A 95 11.21 -1.11 -23.97
C VAL A 95 11.89 0.25 -23.93
N GLU A 96 11.85 0.94 -25.07
CA GLU A 96 12.57 2.20 -25.32
C GLU A 96 14.06 2.11 -24.89
N ASP A 97 14.45 2.83 -23.84
CA ASP A 97 15.80 2.93 -23.30
C ASP A 97 16.06 2.01 -22.09
N HIS A 98 15.17 1.05 -21.83
CA HIS A 98 15.27 0.11 -20.71
C HIS A 98 15.18 -1.35 -21.16
N MET A 99 15.88 -2.23 -20.42
CA MET A 99 15.77 -3.67 -20.54
C MET A 99 15.11 -4.25 -19.29
N PHE A 100 14.00 -4.96 -19.48
CA PHE A 100 13.45 -5.82 -18.47
C PHE A 100 14.13 -7.19 -18.50
N MET A 101 14.40 -7.71 -17.30
CA MET A 101 14.87 -9.06 -17.10
C MET A 101 14.09 -9.65 -15.94
N ALA A 102 13.24 -10.63 -16.24
CA ALA A 102 12.50 -11.39 -15.25
C ALA A 102 12.98 -12.84 -15.25
N LYS A 103 12.95 -13.47 -14.08
CA LYS A 103 13.31 -14.87 -13.93
C LYS A 103 12.46 -15.54 -12.87
N TYR A 104 12.20 -16.82 -13.07
CA TYR A 104 11.57 -17.68 -12.08
C TYR A 104 12.55 -18.80 -11.76
N ILE A 105 12.95 -18.89 -10.49
CA ILE A 105 13.99 -19.81 -10.02
C ILE A 105 13.36 -20.82 -9.06
N TYR A 106 13.61 -22.10 -9.26
CA TYR A 106 13.15 -23.17 -8.36
C TYR A 106 14.17 -24.31 -8.29
N ASP A 107 14.06 -25.13 -7.26
CA ASP A 107 14.95 -26.28 -7.04
C ASP A 107 14.76 -27.35 -8.12
N THR A 108 15.86 -27.89 -8.65
CA THR A 108 15.84 -28.98 -9.65
C THR A 108 15.03 -30.20 -9.20
N SER A 109 14.97 -30.49 -7.90
CA SER A 109 14.19 -31.60 -7.33
C SER A 109 12.68 -31.44 -7.51
N LYS A 110 12.19 -30.20 -7.70
CA LYS A 110 10.78 -29.88 -7.97
C LYS A 110 10.45 -29.86 -9.46
N GLN A 111 11.37 -30.31 -10.32
CA GLN A 111 11.15 -30.32 -11.75
C GLN A 111 10.00 -31.26 -12.11
N GLY A 112 8.98 -30.70 -12.76
CA GLY A 112 7.79 -31.44 -13.19
C GLY A 112 6.63 -31.38 -12.22
N ASP A 113 6.85 -30.86 -11.00
CA ASP A 113 5.81 -30.62 -10.00
C ASP A 113 4.72 -29.72 -10.57
N THR A 114 3.47 -30.08 -10.27
CA THR A 114 2.29 -29.32 -10.68
C THR A 114 2.29 -27.91 -10.09
N GLU A 115 2.74 -27.76 -8.85
CA GLU A 115 2.82 -26.44 -8.19
C GLU A 115 3.78 -25.50 -8.92
N VAL A 116 4.97 -25.99 -9.30
CA VAL A 116 5.95 -25.19 -10.06
C VAL A 116 5.37 -24.79 -11.42
N LYS A 117 4.65 -25.68 -12.11
CA LYS A 117 3.99 -25.36 -13.38
C LYS A 117 2.95 -24.25 -13.21
N THR A 118 2.11 -24.36 -12.17
CA THR A 118 1.14 -23.31 -11.83
C THR A 118 1.83 -21.99 -11.56
N GLU A 119 2.90 -21.95 -10.76
CA GLU A 119 3.61 -20.70 -10.47
C GLU A 119 4.31 -20.10 -11.70
N LEU A 120 4.79 -20.93 -12.63
CA LEU A 120 5.32 -20.46 -13.91
C LEU A 120 4.22 -19.82 -14.77
N GLU A 121 3.02 -20.38 -14.82
CA GLU A 121 1.87 -19.78 -15.50
C GLU A 121 1.51 -18.41 -14.87
N LYS A 122 1.53 -18.32 -13.53
CA LYS A 122 1.33 -17.06 -12.81
C LYS A 122 2.39 -16.01 -13.16
N ALA A 123 3.66 -16.41 -13.27
CA ALA A 123 4.74 -15.52 -13.68
C ALA A 123 4.51 -14.97 -15.09
N GLU A 124 4.05 -15.81 -16.03
CA GLU A 124 3.72 -15.34 -17.38
C GLU A 124 2.51 -14.40 -17.42
N LEU A 125 1.48 -14.69 -16.62
CA LEU A 125 0.32 -13.80 -16.46
C LEU A 125 0.71 -12.46 -15.85
N ALA A 126 1.61 -12.45 -14.86
CA ALA A 126 2.16 -11.23 -14.30
C ALA A 126 2.93 -10.43 -15.35
N LEU A 127 3.84 -11.07 -16.09
CA LEU A 127 4.62 -10.44 -17.16
C LEU A 127 3.75 -9.84 -18.27
N ALA A 128 2.60 -10.44 -18.58
CA ALA A 128 1.65 -9.89 -19.56
C ALA A 128 1.05 -8.53 -19.13
N THR A 129 1.15 -8.18 -17.85
CA THR A 129 0.69 -6.90 -17.29
C THR A 129 1.80 -5.89 -17.06
N LEU A 130 3.07 -6.27 -17.28
CA LEU A 130 4.20 -5.39 -17.08
C LEU A 130 4.15 -4.23 -18.06
N GLU A 131 4.32 -3.02 -17.54
CA GLU A 131 4.31 -1.79 -18.31
C GLU A 131 5.46 -0.88 -17.85
N LEU A 132 6.29 -0.42 -18.80
CA LEU A 132 7.24 0.65 -18.53
C LEU A 132 6.51 1.99 -18.63
N ILE A 133 6.43 2.71 -17.52
CA ILE A 133 5.69 3.96 -17.42
C ILE A 133 6.52 5.10 -18.01
N SER A 134 5.90 5.82 -18.94
CA SER A 134 6.48 7.01 -19.54
C SER A 134 6.79 8.07 -18.47
N PRO A 135 7.88 8.86 -18.62
CA PRO A 135 8.35 9.77 -17.56
C PRO A 135 7.29 10.71 -17.00
N HIS A 136 6.36 11.21 -17.83
CA HIS A 136 5.32 12.16 -17.43
C HIS A 136 4.19 11.51 -16.61
N LYS A 137 4.04 10.18 -16.62
CA LYS A 137 3.03 9.44 -15.86
C LYS A 137 3.57 8.81 -14.56
N ARG A 138 4.89 8.77 -14.35
CA ARG A 138 5.50 8.11 -13.19
C ARG A 138 5.02 8.67 -11.85
N ASN A 139 4.87 10.00 -11.77
CA ASN A 139 4.34 10.64 -10.56
C ASN A 139 2.90 10.19 -10.26
N LEU A 140 2.08 9.95 -11.28
CA LEU A 140 0.73 9.44 -11.10
C LEU A 140 0.75 7.99 -10.58
N ALA A 141 1.63 7.14 -11.11
CA ALA A 141 1.80 5.78 -10.60
C ALA A 141 2.25 5.76 -9.13
N LEU A 142 3.16 6.66 -8.74
CA LEU A 142 3.60 6.83 -7.35
C LEU A 142 2.47 7.34 -6.45
N GLU A 143 1.67 8.30 -6.91
CA GLU A 143 0.49 8.79 -6.21
C GLU A 143 -0.47 7.67 -5.83
N PHE A 144 -0.79 6.79 -6.79
CA PHE A 144 -1.63 5.62 -6.53
C PHE A 144 -0.95 4.60 -5.61
N ASP A 145 0.34 4.29 -5.80
CA ASP A 145 1.07 3.39 -4.89
C ASP A 145 1.03 3.86 -3.43
N LYS A 146 1.26 5.16 -3.19
CA LYS A 146 1.24 5.72 -1.83
C LYS A 146 -0.16 5.72 -1.24
N TYR A 147 -1.18 6.01 -2.04
CA TYR A 147 -2.57 5.92 -1.62
C TYR A 147 -2.95 4.48 -1.21
N GLU A 148 -2.65 3.49 -2.04
CA GLU A 148 -2.94 2.07 -1.76
C GLU A 148 -2.23 1.60 -0.47
N LYS A 149 -0.94 1.95 -0.30
CA LYS A 149 -0.18 1.63 0.93
C LYS A 149 -0.73 2.34 2.17
N PHE A 150 -1.27 3.55 2.01
CA PHE A 150 -1.95 4.26 3.09
C PHE A 150 -3.23 3.53 3.50
N MET A 151 -4.06 3.13 2.53
CA MET A 151 -5.28 2.36 2.78
C MET A 151 -5.00 1.01 3.43
N ALA A 152 -3.98 0.29 2.96
CA ALA A 152 -3.54 -0.95 3.58
C ALA A 152 -3.06 -0.75 5.03
N SER A 153 -2.34 0.34 5.31
CA SER A 153 -1.91 0.69 6.67
C SER A 153 -3.09 1.04 7.59
N LEU A 154 -4.10 1.74 7.07
CA LEU A 154 -5.34 2.01 7.79
C LEU A 154 -6.10 0.70 8.07
N ALA A 155 -6.24 -0.20 7.11
CA ALA A 155 -6.86 -1.50 7.31
C ALA A 155 -6.10 -2.36 8.34
N ALA A 156 -4.77 -2.42 8.24
CA ALA A 156 -3.91 -3.12 9.20
C ALA A 156 -4.04 -2.57 10.64
N SER A 157 -4.34 -1.27 10.78
CA SER A 157 -4.56 -0.66 12.10
C SER A 157 -5.78 -1.24 12.84
N PHE A 158 -6.77 -1.77 12.11
CA PHE A 158 -7.91 -2.45 12.74
C PHE A 158 -7.53 -3.78 13.37
N ASP A 159 -6.56 -4.51 12.79
CA ASP A 159 -6.06 -5.73 13.40
C ASP A 159 -5.34 -5.43 14.72
N LEU A 160 -4.53 -4.38 14.73
CA LEU A 160 -3.87 -3.89 15.95
C LEU A 160 -4.88 -3.41 16.99
N LYS A 161 -5.92 -2.69 16.56
CA LYS A 161 -7.01 -2.22 17.42
C LYS A 161 -7.72 -3.39 18.08
N ASN A 162 -8.11 -4.40 17.31
CA ASN A 162 -8.79 -5.59 17.82
C ASN A 162 -7.91 -6.35 18.81
N ARG A 163 -6.63 -6.54 18.50
CA ARG A 163 -5.66 -7.14 19.41
C ARG A 163 -5.50 -6.36 20.71
N ALA A 164 -5.47 -5.01 20.65
CA ALA A 164 -5.40 -4.18 21.83
C ALA A 164 -6.67 -4.29 22.70
N ILE A 165 -7.85 -4.43 22.09
CA ILE A 165 -9.12 -4.68 22.78
C ILE A 165 -9.08 -6.04 23.49
N GLU A 166 -8.71 -7.10 22.77
CA GLU A 166 -8.63 -8.47 23.31
C GLU A 166 -7.66 -8.56 24.49
N ASN A 167 -6.52 -7.89 24.39
CA ASN A 167 -5.50 -7.85 25.45
C ASN A 167 -5.81 -6.84 26.56
N LYS A 168 -6.89 -6.05 26.44
CA LYS A 168 -7.24 -4.95 27.35
C LYS A 168 -6.11 -3.92 27.49
N SER A 169 -5.35 -3.71 26.41
CA SER A 169 -4.22 -2.79 26.33
C SER A 169 -4.70 -1.37 26.03
N VAL A 170 -5.27 -0.70 27.03
CA VAL A 170 -6.00 0.58 26.88
C VAL A 170 -5.13 1.72 26.30
N ILE A 171 -3.84 1.81 26.67
CA ILE A 171 -2.93 2.83 26.14
C ILE A 171 -2.64 2.59 24.65
N GLU A 172 -2.41 1.34 24.26
CA GLU A 172 -2.19 0.95 22.87
C GLU A 172 -3.44 1.24 22.03
N LEU A 173 -4.61 0.86 22.53
CA LEU A 173 -5.89 1.15 21.91
C LEU A 173 -6.08 2.65 21.67
N MET A 174 -5.83 3.50 22.68
CA MET A 174 -5.88 4.97 22.55
C MET A 174 -4.95 5.48 21.44
N ILE A 175 -3.72 4.97 21.37
CA ILE A 175 -2.75 5.40 20.36
C ILE A 175 -3.21 4.99 18.96
N ILE A 176 -3.72 3.77 18.79
CA ILE A 176 -4.20 3.28 17.50
C ILE A 176 -5.39 4.10 17.02
N ILE A 177 -6.38 4.37 17.88
CA ILE A 177 -7.55 5.20 17.52
C ILE A 177 -7.12 6.61 17.12
N ALA A 178 -6.16 7.21 17.84
CA ALA A 178 -5.64 8.52 17.47
C ALA A 178 -4.96 8.51 16.08
N ASN A 179 -4.24 7.43 15.73
CA ASN A 179 -3.68 7.28 14.38
C ASN A 179 -4.77 7.11 13.31
N GLN A 180 -5.84 6.37 13.61
CA GLN A 180 -6.98 6.23 12.69
C GLN A 180 -7.66 7.59 12.43
N ILE A 181 -7.87 8.40 13.47
CA ILE A 181 -8.37 9.78 13.34
C ILE A 181 -7.49 10.61 12.42
N ASP A 182 -6.17 10.63 12.67
CA ASP A 182 -5.22 11.38 11.85
C ASP A 182 -5.25 10.92 10.39
N ALA A 183 -5.37 9.60 10.17
CA ALA A 183 -5.49 9.02 8.84
C ALA A 183 -6.78 9.46 8.11
N TYR A 184 -7.93 9.40 8.78
CA TYR A 184 -9.20 9.86 8.20
C TYR A 184 -9.18 11.35 7.87
N LEU A 185 -8.62 12.19 8.75
CA LEU A 185 -8.50 13.62 8.48
C LEU A 185 -7.58 13.90 7.29
N ARG A 186 -6.43 13.23 7.19
CA ARG A 186 -5.53 13.36 6.03
C ARG A 186 -6.23 12.98 4.74
N MET A 187 -6.96 11.87 4.74
CA MET A 187 -7.71 11.43 3.56
C MET A 187 -8.77 12.46 3.17
N ALA A 188 -9.56 12.95 4.14
CA ALA A 188 -10.58 13.95 3.90
C ALA A 188 -9.99 15.27 3.37
N ILE A 189 -8.82 15.69 3.88
CA ILE A 189 -8.10 16.87 3.39
C ILE A 189 -7.69 16.68 1.92
N VAL A 190 -7.06 15.54 1.58
CA VAL A 190 -6.67 15.23 0.19
C VAL A 190 -7.89 15.29 -0.72
N MET A 191 -8.98 14.62 -0.34
CA MET A 191 -10.18 14.55 -1.16
C MET A 191 -10.90 15.90 -1.29
N LYS A 192 -10.91 16.71 -0.23
CA LYS A 192 -11.49 18.06 -0.25
C LYS A 192 -10.69 19.02 -1.13
N LYS A 193 -9.35 18.93 -1.10
CA LYS A 193 -8.49 19.70 -2.03
C LYS A 193 -8.74 19.29 -3.49
N GLN A 194 -8.87 17.99 -3.77
CA GLN A 194 -9.20 17.48 -5.11
C GLN A 194 -10.49 18.10 -5.67
N LEU A 195 -11.53 18.21 -4.83
CA LEU A 195 -12.79 18.88 -5.17
C LEU A 195 -12.59 20.37 -5.47
N GLN A 196 -11.90 21.10 -4.60
CA GLN A 196 -11.66 22.55 -4.76
C GLN A 196 -10.83 22.88 -6.00
N GLU A 197 -9.82 22.05 -6.28
CA GLU A 197 -8.88 22.25 -7.39
C GLU A 197 -9.32 21.55 -8.69
N LYS A 198 -10.40 20.76 -8.65
CA LYS A 198 -10.92 19.94 -9.75
C LYS A 198 -9.84 19.04 -10.37
N THR A 199 -9.15 18.30 -9.53
CA THR A 199 -8.01 17.47 -9.91
C THR A 199 -8.13 16.05 -9.38
N ASN A 200 -7.57 15.10 -10.13
CA ASN A 200 -7.45 13.70 -9.70
C ASN A 200 -6.07 13.40 -9.10
N ARG A 201 -5.22 14.41 -8.94
CA ARG A 201 -3.89 14.27 -8.34
C ARG A 201 -4.00 14.09 -6.83
N ILE A 202 -3.12 13.27 -6.26
CA ILE A 202 -3.13 12.94 -4.83
C ILE A 202 -1.98 13.71 -4.16
N ASP A 203 -2.30 14.50 -3.13
CA ASP A 203 -1.30 15.20 -2.32
C ASP A 203 -0.57 14.18 -1.41
N ILE A 204 0.45 13.51 -1.98
CA ILE A 204 1.18 12.43 -1.30
C ILE A 204 1.87 12.87 -0.01
N ALA A 205 2.17 14.16 0.15
CA ALA A 205 2.80 14.67 1.38
C ALA A 205 1.88 14.52 2.60
N LEU A 206 0.58 14.36 2.39
CA LEU A 206 -0.37 14.06 3.46
C LEU A 206 -0.47 12.56 3.76
N LEU A 207 -0.15 11.68 2.81
CA LEU A 207 -0.37 10.22 2.92
C LEU A 207 0.92 9.41 3.10
N PHE A 208 2.07 10.00 2.81
CA PHE A 208 3.37 9.34 2.91
C PHE A 208 4.41 10.29 3.50
N GLN A 209 5.24 9.75 4.38
CA GLN A 209 6.37 10.44 4.97
C GLN A 209 7.57 9.49 4.96
N GLY A 210 8.62 9.83 4.21
CA GLY A 210 9.89 9.12 4.23
C GLY A 210 10.74 9.48 5.46
N GLU A 211 11.81 8.73 5.69
CA GLU A 211 12.68 8.88 6.88
C GLU A 211 13.30 10.29 7.03
N LYS A 212 13.53 10.98 5.91
CA LYS A 212 14.16 12.31 5.86
C LYS A 212 13.15 13.46 5.79
N ASP A 213 11.86 13.15 5.68
CA ASP A 213 10.82 14.15 5.50
C ASP A 213 10.45 14.80 6.84
N THR A 214 10.13 16.10 6.79
CA THR A 214 9.69 16.84 7.97
C THR A 214 8.27 16.42 8.35
N PRO A 215 8.02 15.94 9.59
CA PRO A 215 6.69 15.52 10.00
C PRO A 215 5.67 16.67 9.98
N ILE A 216 4.49 16.41 9.41
CA ILE A 216 3.34 17.28 9.59
C ILE A 216 2.73 16.96 10.96
N MET A 217 2.86 17.90 11.89
CA MET A 217 2.30 17.76 13.24
C MET A 217 0.77 17.55 13.17
N GLU A 218 0.27 16.60 13.95
CA GLU A 218 -1.16 16.27 14.10
C GLU A 218 -2.06 17.51 14.31
N ARG A 219 -1.65 18.45 15.18
CA ARG A 219 -2.40 19.71 15.38
C ARG A 219 -2.54 20.56 14.11
N LYS A 220 -1.58 20.47 13.17
CA LYS A 220 -1.69 21.11 11.85
C LYS A 220 -2.72 20.40 10.98
N ILE A 221 -2.80 19.07 11.05
CA ILE A 221 -3.84 18.28 10.36
C ILE A 221 -5.22 18.69 10.86
N TYR A 222 -5.41 18.77 12.18
CA TYR A 222 -6.70 19.20 12.75
C TYR A 222 -7.10 20.60 12.29
N LYS A 223 -6.13 21.53 12.27
CA LYS A 223 -6.35 22.89 11.82
C LYS A 223 -6.72 22.93 10.32
N GLN A 224 -5.98 22.22 9.46
CA GLN A 224 -6.29 22.15 8.04
C GLN A 224 -7.67 21.55 7.79
N ALA A 225 -8.05 20.48 8.50
CA ALA A 225 -9.37 19.89 8.37
C ALA A 225 -10.49 20.87 8.74
N LYS A 226 -10.29 21.67 9.79
CA LYS A 226 -11.22 22.72 10.18
C LYS A 226 -11.27 23.86 9.15
N ASP A 227 -10.11 24.33 8.69
CA ASP A 227 -10.01 25.42 7.71
C ASP A 227 -10.64 25.04 6.35
N LEU A 228 -10.65 23.74 6.02
CA LEU A 228 -11.33 23.17 4.85
C LEU A 228 -12.79 22.77 5.11
N GLU A 229 -13.34 23.11 6.27
CA GLU A 229 -14.72 22.82 6.68
C GLU A 229 -15.09 21.32 6.62
N ILE A 230 -14.10 20.44 6.83
CA ILE A 230 -14.32 18.98 6.96
C ILE A 230 -14.86 18.66 8.36
N ILE A 231 -14.35 19.37 9.36
CA ILE A 231 -14.80 19.29 10.75
C ILE A 231 -15.16 20.69 11.26
N TYR A 232 -16.09 20.74 12.21
CA TYR A 232 -16.51 22.00 12.83
C TYR A 232 -15.77 22.28 14.14
N GLN A 233 -16.00 23.47 14.71
CA GLN A 233 -15.34 23.96 15.93
C GLN A 233 -15.42 22.96 17.09
N ASP A 234 -16.60 22.38 17.35
CA ASP A 234 -16.79 21.42 18.45
C ASP A 234 -15.92 20.17 18.30
N THR A 235 -15.81 19.61 17.09
CA THR A 235 -14.97 18.45 16.80
C THR A 235 -13.49 18.82 16.92
N PHE A 236 -13.11 19.98 16.41
CA PHE A 236 -11.74 20.49 16.52
C PHE A 236 -11.31 20.67 17.98
N ASP A 237 -12.15 21.25 18.84
CA ASP A 237 -11.86 21.47 20.25
C ASP A 237 -11.77 20.14 21.02
N LYS A 238 -12.65 19.18 20.71
CA LYS A 238 -12.59 17.82 21.27
C LYS A 238 -11.28 17.12 20.90
N LEU A 239 -10.88 17.16 19.63
CA LEU A 239 -9.60 16.60 19.16
C LEU A 239 -8.41 17.23 19.91
N TYR A 240 -8.42 18.54 20.11
CA TYR A 240 -7.35 19.24 20.82
C TYR A 240 -7.31 18.88 22.33
N LYS A 241 -8.48 18.75 22.97
CA LYS A 241 -8.60 18.25 24.34
C LYS A 241 -8.00 16.84 24.44
N LEU A 242 -8.42 15.92 23.58
CA LEU A 242 -7.96 14.52 23.58
C LEU A 242 -6.47 14.40 23.30
N TYR A 243 -5.93 15.20 22.37
CA TYR A 243 -4.49 15.30 22.14
C TYR A 243 -3.73 15.71 23.42
N THR A 244 -4.28 16.67 24.17
CA THR A 244 -3.68 17.15 25.43
C THR A 244 -3.72 16.07 26.53
N GLU A 245 -4.83 15.33 26.64
CA GLU A 245 -4.95 14.22 27.58
C GLU A 245 -4.00 13.07 27.21
N ARG A 246 -3.95 12.66 25.95
CA ARG A 246 -2.99 11.65 25.47
C ARG A 246 -1.55 12.04 25.77
N ASN A 247 -1.18 13.31 25.61
CA ASN A 247 0.16 13.77 25.97
C ASN A 247 0.46 13.62 27.47
N LYS A 248 -0.53 13.76 28.35
CA LYS A 248 -0.34 13.45 29.78
C LYS A 248 -0.08 11.96 29.97
N VAL A 249 -0.86 11.10 29.33
CA VAL A 249 -0.70 9.64 29.41
C VAL A 249 0.65 9.18 28.85
N VAL A 250 1.10 9.72 27.72
CA VAL A 250 2.35 9.27 27.08
C VAL A 250 3.58 9.82 27.78
N HIS A 251 3.59 11.10 28.15
CA HIS A 251 4.81 11.76 28.60
C HIS A 251 4.86 12.05 30.10
N ARG A 252 3.71 12.07 30.78
CA ARG A 252 3.60 12.53 32.18
C ARG A 252 2.93 11.54 33.11
N TYR A 253 2.60 10.33 32.65
CA TYR A 253 1.88 9.34 33.47
C TYR A 253 2.56 9.07 34.81
N ILE A 254 3.88 8.88 34.81
CA ILE A 254 4.66 8.62 36.05
C ILE A 254 4.79 9.87 36.92
N ILE A 255 4.87 11.06 36.32
CA ILE A 255 5.16 12.33 37.00
C ILE A 255 3.91 13.21 37.18
N SER A 256 2.73 12.60 37.23
CA SER A 256 1.46 13.30 37.44
C SER A 256 0.51 12.46 38.30
N GLU A 257 -0.50 13.10 38.87
CA GLU A 257 -1.58 12.46 39.63
C GLU A 257 -2.60 11.74 38.72
N PHE A 258 -2.21 11.40 37.48
CA PHE A 258 -3.08 10.76 36.53
C PHE A 258 -3.41 9.33 36.98
N LYS A 259 -4.70 9.01 37.06
CA LYS A 259 -5.18 7.69 37.47
C LYS A 259 -5.56 6.86 36.26
N THR A 260 -5.15 5.60 36.24
CA THR A 260 -5.41 4.64 35.16
C THR A 260 -6.90 4.50 34.85
N VAL A 261 -7.79 4.66 35.84
CA VAL A 261 -9.25 4.58 35.66
C VAL A 261 -9.77 5.60 34.63
N TYR A 262 -9.11 6.75 34.47
CA TYR A 262 -9.50 7.77 33.50
C TYR A 262 -9.19 7.38 32.05
N LEU A 263 -8.33 6.38 31.82
CA LEU A 263 -8.00 5.93 30.47
C LEU A 263 -9.21 5.38 29.72
N TYR A 264 -10.12 4.69 30.41
CA TYR A 264 -11.30 4.11 29.78
C TYR A 264 -12.24 5.19 29.22
N GLU A 265 -12.42 6.28 29.98
CA GLU A 265 -13.20 7.44 29.54
C GLU A 265 -12.54 8.15 28.37
N ILE A 266 -11.21 8.36 28.43
CA ILE A 266 -10.44 8.97 27.35
C ILE A 266 -10.54 8.13 26.06
N VAL A 267 -10.39 6.80 26.16
CA VAL A 267 -10.52 5.90 25.00
C VAL A 267 -11.92 5.94 24.42
N TYR A 268 -12.95 5.95 25.27
CA TYR A 268 -14.33 6.09 24.80
C TYR A 268 -14.56 7.42 24.06
N GLU A 269 -14.03 8.53 24.58
CA GLU A 269 -14.09 9.83 23.88
C GLU A 269 -13.33 9.78 22.53
N TYR A 270 -12.17 9.10 22.48
CA TYR A 270 -11.43 8.88 21.24
C TYR A 270 -12.24 8.08 20.21
N GLU A 271 -12.87 6.97 20.59
CA GLU A 271 -13.74 6.19 19.70
C GLU A 271 -14.91 7.03 19.16
N ALA A 272 -15.60 7.77 20.02
CA ALA A 272 -16.73 8.60 19.62
C ALA A 272 -16.32 9.71 18.64
N VAL A 273 -15.17 10.35 18.86
CA VAL A 273 -14.65 11.38 17.94
C VAL A 273 -14.12 10.73 16.65
N CYS A 274 -13.55 9.53 16.71
CA CYS A 274 -13.12 8.77 15.54
C CYS A 274 -14.29 8.50 14.59
N GLU A 275 -15.42 8.03 15.13
CA GLU A 275 -16.62 7.82 14.33
C GLU A 275 -17.16 9.14 13.75
N THR A 276 -17.13 10.23 14.53
CA THR A 276 -17.53 11.56 14.03
C THR A 276 -16.67 11.99 12.83
N VAL A 277 -15.35 11.81 12.92
CA VAL A 277 -14.41 12.13 11.84
C VAL A 277 -14.61 11.22 10.62
N ARG A 278 -14.87 9.93 10.83
CA ARG A 278 -15.15 8.97 9.76
C ARG A 278 -16.41 9.37 8.97
N GLN A 279 -17.45 9.83 9.66
CA GLN A 279 -18.66 10.34 9.02
C GLN A 279 -18.40 11.64 8.24
N SER A 280 -17.55 12.54 8.76
CA SER A 280 -17.09 13.71 7.99
C SER A 280 -16.34 13.31 6.71
N LEU A 281 -15.47 12.29 6.76
CA LEU A 281 -14.81 11.75 5.58
C LEU A 281 -15.83 11.22 4.57
N LYS A 282 -16.83 10.45 5.03
CA LYS A 282 -17.88 9.90 4.16
C LYS A 282 -18.62 10.97 3.36
N VAL A 283 -18.94 12.11 3.98
CA VAL A 283 -19.56 13.24 3.29
C VAL A 283 -18.68 13.76 2.15
N VAL A 284 -17.36 13.77 2.32
CA VAL A 284 -16.41 14.19 1.26
C VAL A 284 -16.31 13.14 0.16
N GLU A 285 -16.29 11.85 0.50
CA GLU A 285 -16.29 10.74 -0.46
C GLU A 285 -17.55 10.77 -1.35
N ASP A 286 -18.73 10.98 -0.75
CA ASP A 286 -20.00 11.09 -1.49
C ASP A 286 -20.03 12.28 -2.43
N LEU A 287 -19.43 13.39 -2.02
CA LEU A 287 -19.31 14.58 -2.85
C LEU A 287 -18.36 14.34 -4.04
N GLN A 288 -17.23 13.67 -3.82
CA GLN A 288 -16.32 13.26 -4.91
C GLN A 288 -17.02 12.38 -5.94
N PHE A 289 -17.76 11.37 -5.46
CA PHE A 289 -18.52 10.50 -6.34
C PHE A 289 -19.57 11.28 -7.14
N THR A 290 -20.37 12.11 -6.47
CA THR A 290 -21.45 12.89 -7.10
C THR A 290 -20.91 13.86 -8.15
N GLU A 291 -19.79 14.52 -7.88
CA GLU A 291 -19.16 15.47 -8.81
C GLU A 291 -18.28 14.79 -9.88
N GLY A 292 -17.95 13.50 -9.74
CA GLY A 292 -17.07 12.80 -10.66
C GLY A 292 -15.61 13.29 -10.59
N ILE A 293 -15.15 13.73 -9.42
CA ILE A 293 -13.82 14.33 -9.20
C ILE A 293 -13.04 13.54 -8.16
N GLY A 294 -11.74 13.40 -8.37
CA GLY A 294 -10.83 12.81 -7.40
C GLY A 294 -10.84 11.29 -7.40
N ILE A 295 -10.47 10.71 -6.26
CA ILE A 295 -10.31 9.26 -6.08
C ILE A 295 -11.61 8.51 -6.39
N HIS A 296 -12.75 9.03 -5.93
CA HIS A 296 -14.07 8.43 -6.18
C HIS A 296 -14.76 8.92 -7.46
N GLY A 297 -14.08 9.73 -8.28
CA GLY A 297 -14.66 10.30 -9.50
C GLY A 297 -14.86 9.32 -10.66
N ASN A 298 -14.23 8.13 -10.59
CA ASN A 298 -14.22 7.15 -11.69
C ASN A 298 -15.37 6.12 -11.61
N GLY A 299 -16.44 6.40 -10.88
CA GLY A 299 -17.70 5.66 -10.98
C GLY A 299 -17.88 4.47 -10.03
N ARG A 300 -16.97 4.25 -9.07
CA ARG A 300 -17.22 3.32 -7.96
C ARG A 300 -17.83 4.06 -6.79
N TYR A 301 -19.04 3.65 -6.39
CA TYR A 301 -19.73 4.29 -5.27
C TYR A 301 -19.03 3.93 -3.95
N PRO A 302 -18.79 4.88 -3.03
CA PRO A 302 -18.12 4.59 -1.75
C PRO A 302 -18.83 3.51 -0.90
N ASP A 303 -20.16 3.40 -1.00
CA ASP A 303 -20.95 2.37 -0.29
C ASP A 303 -21.13 1.07 -1.09
N GLU A 304 -20.48 0.93 -2.25
CA GLU A 304 -20.56 -0.31 -3.00
C GLU A 304 -19.84 -1.44 -2.24
N GLU A 305 -20.56 -2.54 -2.01
CA GLU A 305 -20.00 -3.74 -1.39
C GLU A 305 -18.72 -4.18 -2.12
N PRO A 306 -17.62 -4.44 -1.41
CA PRO A 306 -16.39 -4.87 -2.03
C PRO A 306 -16.55 -6.25 -2.68
N THR A 307 -16.06 -6.38 -3.91
CA THR A 307 -15.96 -7.70 -4.55
C THR A 307 -14.94 -8.58 -3.82
N GLU A 308 -15.04 -9.90 -3.95
CA GLU A 308 -14.06 -10.85 -3.39
C GLU A 308 -12.63 -10.49 -3.79
N GLN A 309 -12.42 -10.14 -5.07
CA GLN A 309 -11.14 -9.66 -5.57
C GLN A 309 -10.63 -8.40 -4.85
N ASN A 310 -11.52 -7.49 -4.44
CA ASN A 310 -11.09 -6.31 -3.67
C ASN A 310 -10.68 -6.69 -2.26
N ILE A 311 -11.38 -7.64 -1.63
CA ILE A 311 -11.08 -8.10 -0.28
C ILE A 311 -9.72 -8.79 -0.25
N ASP A 312 -9.47 -9.72 -1.17
CA ASP A 312 -8.23 -10.50 -1.23
C ASP A 312 -7.03 -9.63 -1.64
N MET A 313 -7.23 -8.63 -2.51
CA MET A 313 -6.22 -7.61 -2.78
C MET A 313 -5.87 -6.82 -1.51
N LEU A 314 -6.87 -6.36 -0.76
CA LEU A 314 -6.67 -5.65 0.50
C LEU A 314 -5.97 -6.54 1.54
N TYR A 315 -6.37 -7.80 1.66
CA TYR A 315 -5.76 -8.76 2.57
C TYR A 315 -4.29 -8.98 2.23
N SER A 316 -3.97 -9.10 0.94
CA SER A 316 -2.57 -9.18 0.50
C SER A 316 -1.77 -7.94 0.87
N GLN A 317 -2.30 -6.73 0.65
CA GLN A 317 -1.61 -5.50 1.03
C GLN A 317 -1.45 -5.37 2.55
N VAL A 318 -2.43 -5.82 3.34
CA VAL A 318 -2.35 -5.88 4.81
C VAL A 318 -1.30 -6.89 5.27
N ASN A 319 -1.19 -8.05 4.62
CA ASN A 319 -0.15 -9.03 4.91
C ASN A 319 1.26 -8.48 4.61
N ASP A 320 1.42 -7.76 3.49
CA ASP A 320 2.66 -7.03 3.17
C ASP A 320 2.97 -5.91 4.17
N LYS A 321 1.96 -5.38 4.87
CA LYS A 321 2.14 -4.37 5.92
C LYS A 321 2.56 -4.98 7.26
N HIS A 322 1.91 -6.07 7.67
CA HIS A 322 2.18 -6.72 8.95
C HIS A 322 3.49 -7.48 8.95
N LEU A 323 3.77 -8.25 7.89
CA LEU A 323 4.94 -9.11 7.75
C LEU A 323 5.17 -10.05 8.95
N ILE A 324 4.10 -10.37 9.70
CA ILE A 324 4.12 -11.30 10.83
C ILE A 324 2.99 -12.33 10.69
N ARG A 325 3.29 -13.56 11.09
CA ARG A 325 2.39 -14.70 10.92
C ARG A 325 1.09 -14.57 11.71
N ASP A 326 1.15 -14.01 12.91
CA ASP A 326 0.00 -13.91 13.82
C ASP A 326 -1.12 -12.99 13.30
N LEU A 327 -0.79 -12.08 12.38
CA LEU A 327 -1.75 -11.15 11.76
C LEU A 327 -1.94 -11.46 10.28
N PHE A 328 -1.56 -12.65 9.84
CA PHE A 328 -1.76 -13.09 8.47
C PHE A 328 -3.26 -13.28 8.20
N ARG A 329 -3.74 -12.68 7.12
CA ARG A 329 -5.09 -12.84 6.60
C ARG A 329 -5.08 -13.86 5.46
N ASP A 330 -5.93 -14.88 5.56
CA ASP A 330 -6.06 -15.89 4.52
C ASP A 330 -6.62 -15.29 3.23
N ILE A 331 -5.94 -15.57 2.12
CA ILE A 331 -6.34 -15.17 0.76
C ILE A 331 -6.81 -16.43 0.05
N LYS A 332 -7.97 -16.38 -0.62
CA LYS A 332 -8.49 -17.54 -1.33
C LYS A 332 -7.66 -17.79 -2.58
N ARG A 333 -7.28 -19.05 -2.81
CA ARG A 333 -6.45 -19.48 -3.94
C ARG A 333 -7.28 -19.90 -5.13
#